data_AF-A0A0D6E446-F1
#
_entry.id   AF-A0A0D6E446-F1
#
_cell.length_a   1.000
_cell.length_b   1.000
_cell.length_c   1.000
_cell.angle_alpha   90.00
_cell.angle_beta   90.00
_cell.angle_gamma   90.00
#
_symmetry.space_group_name_H-M   'P 1'
#
loop_
_entity.id
_entity.type
_entity.pdbx_description
1 polymer ?
#
loop_
_entity_poly.entity_id
_entity_poly.type
_entity_poly.pdbx_seq_one_letter_code
_entity_poly.pdbx_strand_id
1 'polypeptide(L)'
;MDHRHVAVGGDFNRIFDHNDYLAMISIPDEATCILRGHLILEEVLNLWSSKVTNTEDLYAGIFVSFKTKLVVSRNLGISEELFTVLDKVNDIRNKFSHRKGYQLEKSQIESLKNRVDDVVESAKVQKCETFHVFVGGKDENGNPKEITYTWENSDNRVKFALVFVILMLKLTHWIQSEFNSRGITYTIVSTENS
;
A
#
# COMPACT_ATOMS: atom_id res chain seq x y z
N MET A 1 26.86 -13.70 -1.36
CA MET A 1 25.84 -13.59 -2.42
C MET A 1 25.58 -12.11 -2.58
N ASP A 2 25.86 -11.56 -3.76
CA ASP A 2 25.63 -10.15 -4.07
C ASP A 2 24.10 -9.94 -4.18
N HIS A 3 23.47 -9.47 -3.10
CA HIS A 3 22.06 -9.12 -3.12
C HIS A 3 21.91 -7.80 -3.89
N ARG A 4 21.85 -7.88 -5.22
CA ARG A 4 21.46 -6.74 -6.04
C ARG A 4 20.01 -6.40 -5.75
N HIS A 5 19.82 -5.39 -4.92
CA HIS A 5 18.50 -4.80 -4.69
C HIS A 5 18.19 -3.93 -5.91
N VAL A 6 17.09 -4.23 -6.59
CA VAL A 6 16.60 -3.41 -7.71
C VAL A 6 15.52 -2.50 -7.16
N ALA A 7 15.73 -1.19 -7.24
CA ALA A 7 14.73 -0.22 -6.83
C ALA A 7 13.51 -0.31 -7.74
N VAL A 8 12.32 -0.31 -7.14
CA VAL A 8 11.08 -0.17 -7.89
C VAL A 8 11.00 1.26 -8.43
N GLY A 9 10.74 1.41 -9.71
CA GLY A 9 10.69 2.69 -10.41
C GLY A 9 9.78 2.62 -11.63
N GLY A 10 9.97 3.54 -12.58
CA GLY A 10 9.11 3.65 -13.76
C GLY A 10 7.68 4.04 -13.37
N ASP A 11 6.70 3.28 -13.85
CA ASP A 11 5.28 3.54 -13.63
C ASP A 11 4.84 3.34 -12.16
N PHE A 12 5.66 2.65 -11.37
CA PHE A 12 5.38 2.35 -9.96
C PHE A 12 6.12 3.27 -8.98
N ASN A 13 6.84 4.28 -9.47
CA ASN A 13 7.66 5.17 -8.62
C ASN A 13 6.84 5.89 -7.54
N ARG A 14 5.64 6.37 -7.86
CA ARG A 14 4.72 7.06 -6.91
C ARG A 14 4.08 6.12 -5.89
N ILE A 15 4.15 4.81 -6.12
CA ILE A 15 3.56 3.79 -5.25
C ILE A 15 4.60 3.29 -4.22
N PHE A 16 5.89 3.30 -4.59
CA PHE A 16 6.99 2.76 -3.79
C PHE A 16 8.04 3.81 -3.42
N ASP A 17 7.61 4.94 -2.84
CA ASP A 17 8.52 5.90 -2.20
C ASP A 17 8.93 5.41 -0.82
N HIS A 18 10.22 5.15 -0.60
CA HIS A 18 10.75 4.66 0.66
C HIS A 18 10.41 5.56 1.86
N ASN A 19 10.37 6.88 1.66
CA ASN A 19 10.06 7.84 2.71
C ASN A 19 8.61 7.69 3.19
N ASP A 20 7.68 7.32 2.33
CA ASP A 20 6.29 7.13 2.71
C ASP A 20 6.12 5.91 3.64
N TYR A 21 6.74 4.78 3.31
CA TYR A 21 6.67 3.58 4.16
C TYR A 21 7.44 3.77 5.48
N LEU A 22 8.60 4.42 5.45
CA LEU A 22 9.32 4.80 6.68
C LEU A 22 8.47 5.74 7.55
N ALA A 23 7.81 6.72 6.94
CA ALA A 23 6.95 7.64 7.67
C ALA A 23 5.76 6.91 8.30
N MET A 24 5.13 5.96 7.60
CA MET A 24 4.06 5.14 8.16
C MET A 24 4.50 4.38 9.43
N ILE A 25 5.75 3.90 9.47
CA ILE A 25 6.32 3.17 10.61
C ILE A 25 6.87 4.11 11.70
N SER A 26 7.25 5.34 11.37
CA SER A 26 7.92 6.26 12.32
C SER A 26 6.98 7.31 12.93
N ILE A 27 5.90 7.70 12.22
CA ILE A 27 4.95 8.69 12.73
C ILE A 27 4.14 8.09 13.88
N PRO A 28 4.07 8.70 15.07
CA PRO A 28 3.29 8.16 16.19
C PRO A 28 1.76 8.21 15.98
N ASP A 29 1.29 9.12 15.13
CA ASP A 29 -0.13 9.38 14.91
C ASP A 29 -0.80 8.36 13.95
N GLU A 30 -1.84 7.70 14.43
CA GLU A 30 -2.59 6.68 13.67
C GLU A 30 -3.27 7.29 12.44
N ALA A 31 -3.92 8.45 12.59
CA ALA A 31 -4.69 9.07 11.51
C ALA A 31 -3.79 9.41 10.31
N THR A 32 -2.60 9.97 10.58
CA THR A 32 -1.60 10.30 9.57
C THR A 32 -1.04 9.05 8.90
N CYS A 33 -0.79 7.97 9.66
CA CYS A 33 -0.35 6.69 9.10
C CYS A 33 -1.39 6.11 8.11
N ILE A 34 -2.67 6.07 8.50
CA ILE A 34 -3.76 5.62 7.64
C ILE A 34 -3.92 6.52 6.41
N LEU A 35 -3.81 7.85 6.58
CA LEU A 35 -3.92 8.79 5.48
C LEU A 35 -2.83 8.56 4.43
N ARG A 36 -1.58 8.31 4.84
CA ARG A 36 -0.49 7.97 3.90
C ARG A 36 -0.81 6.72 3.10
N GLY A 37 -1.23 5.63 3.78
CA GLY A 37 -1.65 4.42 3.09
C GLY A 37 -2.79 4.66 2.10
N HIS A 38 -3.76 5.50 2.46
CA HIS A 38 -4.85 5.89 1.56
C HIS A 38 -4.37 6.62 0.30
N LEU A 39 -3.45 7.56 0.44
CA LEU A 39 -2.88 8.31 -0.69
C LEU A 39 -2.08 7.41 -1.63
N ILE A 40 -1.30 6.47 -1.08
CA ILE A 40 -0.59 5.46 -1.89
C ILE A 40 -1.59 4.61 -2.69
N LEU A 41 -2.69 4.17 -2.07
CA LEU A 41 -3.73 3.43 -2.79
C LEU A 41 -4.41 4.28 -3.87
N GLU A 42 -4.48 5.59 -3.70
CA GLU A 42 -4.98 6.47 -4.75
C GLU A 42 -4.06 6.47 -5.98
N GLU A 43 -2.73 6.48 -5.77
CA GLU A 43 -1.75 6.32 -6.86
C GLU A 43 -1.85 4.95 -7.54
N VAL A 44 -2.17 3.89 -6.79
CA VAL A 44 -2.47 2.56 -7.37
C VAL A 44 -3.67 2.62 -8.32
N LEU A 45 -4.75 3.27 -7.90
CA LEU A 45 -5.96 3.41 -8.72
C LEU A 45 -5.71 4.29 -9.95
N ASN A 46 -4.91 5.36 -9.80
CA ASN A 46 -4.50 6.21 -10.92
C ASN A 46 -3.68 5.41 -11.94
N LEU A 47 -2.68 4.63 -11.49
CA LEU A 47 -1.85 3.78 -12.36
C LEU A 47 -2.68 2.74 -13.10
N TRP A 48 -3.52 1.99 -12.38
CA TRP A 48 -4.36 0.97 -12.98
C TRP A 48 -5.25 1.57 -14.07
N SER A 49 -5.98 2.62 -13.72
CA SER A 49 -6.93 3.26 -14.63
C SER A 49 -6.24 3.87 -15.85
N SER A 50 -5.12 4.59 -15.66
CA SER A 50 -4.40 5.23 -16.77
C SER A 50 -3.87 4.21 -17.79
N LYS A 51 -3.30 3.11 -17.30
CA LYS A 51 -2.76 2.03 -18.14
C LYS A 51 -3.85 1.26 -18.87
N VAL A 52 -4.97 0.96 -18.21
CA VAL A 52 -6.09 0.22 -18.82
C VAL A 52 -6.82 1.06 -19.87
N THR A 53 -7.00 2.36 -19.65
CA THR A 53 -7.70 3.23 -20.61
C THR A 53 -6.77 3.89 -21.62
N ASN A 54 -5.45 3.66 -21.52
CA ASN A 54 -4.43 4.34 -22.31
C ASN A 54 -4.62 5.88 -22.28
N THR A 55 -4.90 6.42 -21.10
CA THR A 55 -5.10 7.86 -20.85
C THR A 55 -4.14 8.29 -19.76
N GLU A 56 -3.39 9.37 -19.96
CA GLU A 56 -2.37 9.81 -19.00
C GLU A 56 -2.93 10.03 -17.58
N ASP A 57 -4.07 10.72 -17.48
CA ASP A 57 -4.84 10.86 -16.24
C ASP A 57 -6.35 10.77 -16.54
N LEU A 58 -6.95 9.62 -16.22
CA LEU A 58 -8.39 9.39 -16.40
C LEU A 58 -9.26 10.32 -15.54
N TYR A 59 -8.73 10.82 -14.43
CA TYR A 59 -9.48 11.58 -13.43
C TYR A 59 -9.21 13.09 -13.49
N ALA A 60 -8.44 13.55 -14.47
CA ALA A 60 -8.13 14.96 -14.66
C ALA A 60 -9.38 15.82 -14.92
N GLY A 61 -9.28 17.11 -14.55
CA GLY A 61 -10.29 18.13 -14.87
C GLY A 61 -11.38 18.33 -13.81
N ILE A 62 -11.53 17.42 -12.84
CA ILE A 62 -12.42 17.59 -11.69
C ILE A 62 -11.85 16.92 -10.44
N PHE A 63 -12.38 17.27 -9.26
CA PHE A 63 -12.13 16.49 -8.06
C PHE A 63 -12.88 15.15 -8.14
N VAL A 64 -12.14 14.04 -8.07
CA VAL A 64 -12.70 12.69 -8.03
C VAL A 64 -12.33 12.02 -6.71
N SER A 65 -13.33 11.69 -5.91
CA SER A 65 -13.09 11.04 -4.61
C SER A 65 -12.48 9.64 -4.76
N PHE A 66 -11.72 9.17 -3.77
CA PHE A 66 -11.19 7.81 -3.74
C PHE A 66 -12.26 6.74 -4.01
N LYS A 67 -13.44 6.86 -3.39
CA LYS A 67 -14.52 5.88 -3.57
C LYS A 67 -14.99 5.83 -5.02
N THR A 68 -15.09 7.00 -5.67
CA THR A 68 -15.42 7.09 -7.10
C THR A 68 -14.32 6.44 -7.95
N LYS A 69 -13.04 6.76 -7.70
CA LYS A 69 -11.91 6.14 -8.39
C LYS A 69 -11.94 4.61 -8.24
N LEU A 70 -12.16 4.11 -7.04
CA LEU A 70 -12.22 2.68 -6.75
C LEU A 70 -13.35 1.98 -7.51
N VAL A 71 -14.55 2.59 -7.57
CA VAL A 71 -15.67 2.05 -8.35
C VAL A 71 -15.36 2.03 -9.84
N VAL A 72 -14.75 3.10 -10.38
CA VAL A 72 -14.33 3.16 -11.78
C VAL A 72 -13.26 2.10 -12.07
N SER A 73 -12.22 1.99 -11.25
CA SER A 73 -11.16 1.00 -11.42
C SER A 73 -11.66 -0.45 -11.34
N ARG A 74 -12.68 -0.72 -10.52
CA ARG A 74 -13.40 -2.01 -10.52
C ARG A 74 -14.11 -2.27 -11.85
N ASN A 75 -14.81 -1.28 -12.40
CA ASN A 75 -15.43 -1.41 -13.72
C ASN A 75 -14.39 -1.63 -14.84
N LEU A 76 -13.13 -1.21 -14.61
CA LEU A 76 -11.98 -1.47 -15.49
C LEU A 76 -11.31 -2.85 -15.22
N GLY A 77 -11.82 -3.62 -14.26
CA GLY A 77 -11.44 -5.01 -14.03
C GLY A 77 -10.62 -5.30 -12.77
N ILE A 78 -10.61 -4.42 -11.76
CA ILE A 78 -10.19 -4.83 -10.41
C ILE A 78 -11.18 -5.89 -9.88
N SER A 79 -10.67 -6.97 -9.30
CA SER A 79 -11.50 -8.03 -8.72
C SER A 79 -12.33 -7.53 -7.52
N GLU A 80 -13.49 -8.14 -7.27
CA GLU A 80 -14.34 -7.77 -6.12
C GLU A 80 -13.64 -7.96 -4.77
N GLU A 81 -12.74 -8.95 -4.69
CA GLU A 81 -11.92 -9.22 -3.51
C GLU A 81 -10.98 -8.05 -3.21
N LEU A 82 -10.24 -7.58 -4.21
CA LEU A 82 -9.37 -6.41 -4.09
C LEU A 82 -10.17 -5.14 -3.84
N PHE A 83 -11.29 -4.94 -4.54
CA PHE A 83 -12.19 -3.82 -4.28
C PHE A 83 -12.59 -3.77 -2.80
N THR A 84 -12.98 -4.91 -2.23
CA THR A 84 -13.41 -5.01 -0.84
C THR A 84 -12.27 -4.67 0.14
N VAL A 85 -11.04 -5.09 -0.15
CA VAL A 85 -9.86 -4.75 0.66
C VAL A 85 -9.55 -3.25 0.60
N LEU A 86 -9.52 -2.67 -0.59
CA LEU A 86 -9.24 -1.24 -0.78
C LEU A 86 -10.32 -0.36 -0.14
N ASP A 87 -11.57 -0.77 -0.25
CA ASP A 87 -12.70 -0.08 0.38
C ASP A 87 -12.60 -0.12 1.91
N LYS A 88 -12.12 -1.24 2.47
CA LYS A 88 -11.91 -1.38 3.92
C LYS A 88 -10.87 -0.39 4.45
N VAL A 89 -9.80 -0.12 3.69
CA VAL A 89 -8.81 0.91 4.06
C VAL A 89 -9.45 2.30 4.02
N ASN A 90 -10.24 2.60 2.99
CA ASN A 90 -11.00 3.84 2.88
C ASN A 90 -11.99 4.03 4.04
N ASP A 91 -12.69 2.98 4.47
CA ASP A 91 -13.59 3.01 5.62
C ASP A 91 -12.86 3.32 6.93
N ILE A 92 -11.68 2.72 7.15
CA ILE A 92 -10.85 3.02 8.32
C ILE A 92 -10.44 4.50 8.29
N ARG A 93 -9.96 5.01 7.15
CA ARG A 93 -9.60 6.43 6.96
C ARG A 93 -10.79 7.35 7.24
N ASN A 94 -11.97 7.03 6.73
CA ASN A 94 -13.17 7.85 6.89
C ASN A 94 -13.62 7.96 8.36
N LYS A 95 -13.37 6.95 9.19
CA LYS A 95 -13.67 7.05 10.63
C LYS A 95 -12.83 8.13 11.31
N PHE A 96 -11.54 8.26 10.97
CA PHE A 96 -10.67 9.32 11.50
C PHE A 96 -11.14 10.72 11.08
N SER A 97 -11.71 10.87 9.89
CA SER A 97 -12.22 12.18 9.41
C SER A 97 -13.54 12.59 10.06
N HIS A 98 -14.39 11.64 10.47
CA HIS A 98 -15.75 11.95 10.96
C HIS A 98 -15.92 11.85 12.49
N ARG A 99 -15.03 11.14 13.18
CA ARG A 99 -15.14 10.90 14.63
C ARG A 99 -13.98 11.56 15.35
N LYS A 100 -14.25 12.65 16.05
CA LYS A 100 -13.24 13.33 16.88
C LYS A 100 -12.73 12.38 17.96
N GLY A 101 -11.41 12.23 18.07
CA GLY A 101 -10.78 11.35 19.07
C GLY A 101 -10.90 9.86 18.75
N TYR A 102 -11.20 9.50 17.50
CA TYR A 102 -11.18 8.10 17.06
C TYR A 102 -9.80 7.48 17.26
N GLN A 103 -9.79 6.24 17.73
CA GLN A 103 -8.60 5.40 17.84
C GLN A 103 -8.79 4.16 16.97
N LEU A 104 -7.73 3.69 16.36
CA LEU A 104 -7.76 2.52 15.50
C LEU A 104 -8.08 1.28 16.33
N GLU A 105 -9.21 0.65 16.04
CA GLU A 105 -9.67 -0.55 16.74
C GLU A 105 -8.88 -1.79 16.27
N LYS A 106 -8.40 -2.62 17.21
CA LYS A 106 -7.69 -3.87 16.91
C LYS A 106 -8.49 -4.79 15.97
N SER A 107 -9.80 -4.89 16.19
CA SER A 107 -10.72 -5.69 15.37
C SER A 107 -10.75 -5.27 13.90
N GLN A 108 -10.55 -3.98 13.60
CA GLN A 108 -10.48 -3.51 12.22
C GLN A 108 -9.20 -3.94 11.53
N ILE A 109 -8.08 -3.92 12.25
CA ILE A 109 -6.80 -4.34 11.74
C ILE A 109 -6.80 -5.85 11.51
N GLU A 110 -7.33 -6.64 12.45
CA GLU A 110 -7.49 -8.08 12.28
C GLU A 110 -8.41 -8.42 11.10
N SER A 111 -9.52 -7.69 10.95
CA SER A 111 -10.42 -7.86 9.82
C SER A 111 -9.75 -7.52 8.49
N LEU A 112 -8.94 -6.45 8.44
CA LEU A 112 -8.18 -6.08 7.24
C LEU A 112 -7.11 -7.12 6.94
N LYS A 113 -6.34 -7.53 7.94
CA LYS A 113 -5.29 -8.55 7.88
C LYS A 113 -5.79 -9.85 7.26
N ASN A 114 -6.89 -10.40 7.79
CA ASN A 114 -7.46 -11.66 7.27
C ASN A 114 -7.81 -11.52 5.78
N ARG A 115 -8.46 -10.41 5.39
CA ARG A 115 -8.77 -10.18 3.97
C ARG A 115 -7.51 -10.05 3.12
N VAL A 116 -6.50 -9.33 3.60
CA VAL A 116 -5.22 -9.19 2.89
C VAL A 116 -4.53 -10.54 2.75
N ASP A 117 -4.57 -11.40 3.76
CA ASP A 117 -4.00 -12.76 3.69
C ASP A 117 -4.71 -13.62 2.64
N ASP A 118 -6.03 -13.45 2.46
CA ASP A 118 -6.85 -14.26 1.56
C ASP A 118 -6.88 -13.78 0.10
N VAL A 119 -6.55 -12.51 -0.19
CA VAL A 119 -6.53 -12.03 -1.60
C VAL A 119 -5.26 -12.40 -2.36
N VAL A 120 -5.36 -12.50 -3.69
CA VAL A 120 -4.21 -12.69 -4.60
C VAL A 120 -3.31 -13.84 -4.16
N GLU A 121 -3.86 -15.04 -4.04
CA GLU A 121 -3.14 -16.24 -3.61
C GLU A 121 -1.89 -16.53 -4.46
N SER A 122 -1.89 -16.11 -5.73
CA SER A 122 -0.78 -16.28 -6.67
C SER A 122 0.50 -15.54 -6.27
N ALA A 123 0.42 -14.50 -5.42
CA ALA A 123 1.56 -13.63 -5.09
C ALA A 123 2.64 -14.29 -4.22
N LYS A 124 2.40 -15.48 -3.65
CA LYS A 124 3.34 -16.24 -2.79
C LYS A 124 4.10 -15.39 -1.75
N VAL A 125 3.42 -14.39 -1.17
CA VAL A 125 3.94 -13.60 -0.06
C VAL A 125 3.64 -14.27 1.28
N GLN A 126 4.40 -13.92 2.31
CA GLN A 126 4.14 -14.37 3.67
C GLN A 126 2.80 -13.84 4.20
N LYS A 127 2.23 -14.55 5.18
CA LYS A 127 1.07 -14.05 5.94
C LYS A 127 1.46 -12.82 6.74
N CYS A 128 0.51 -11.90 6.94
CA CYS A 128 0.73 -10.64 7.63
C CYS A 128 1.35 -10.81 9.03
N GLU A 129 0.91 -11.81 9.81
CA GLU A 129 1.42 -12.05 11.18
C GLU A 129 2.86 -12.54 11.22
N THR A 130 3.33 -13.14 10.12
CA THR A 130 4.69 -13.67 10.01
C THR A 130 5.68 -12.68 9.39
N PHE A 131 5.17 -11.55 8.88
CA PHE A 131 5.99 -10.54 8.24
C PHE A 131 6.67 -9.65 9.29
N HIS A 132 7.96 -9.40 9.09
CA HIS A 132 8.77 -8.55 9.97
C HIS A 132 9.33 -7.37 9.18
N VAL A 133 9.36 -6.20 9.81
CA VAL A 133 10.01 -5.02 9.24
C VAL A 133 11.19 -4.61 10.09
N PHE A 134 12.32 -4.43 9.42
CA PHE A 134 13.57 -3.95 10.01
C PHE A 134 13.75 -2.49 9.62
N VAL A 135 13.88 -1.61 10.61
CA VAL A 135 14.20 -0.20 10.40
C VAL A 135 15.55 0.07 11.05
N GLY A 136 16.54 0.39 10.22
CA GLY A 136 17.85 0.85 10.65
C GLY A 136 17.99 2.35 10.45
N GLY A 137 18.59 3.04 11.41
CA GLY A 137 18.83 4.48 11.33
C GLY A 137 19.81 4.96 12.39
N LYS A 138 19.89 6.28 12.57
CA LYS A 138 20.58 6.90 13.69
C LYS A 138 19.54 7.46 14.67
N ASP A 139 19.79 7.32 15.97
CA ASP A 139 18.98 7.97 17.00
C ASP A 139 19.27 9.48 17.07
N GLU A 140 18.59 10.18 17.98
CA GLU A 140 18.75 11.63 18.22
C GLU A 140 20.18 12.02 18.61
N ASN A 141 20.99 11.06 19.08
CA ASN A 141 22.39 11.24 19.47
C ASN A 141 23.37 10.80 18.37
N GLY A 142 22.88 10.38 17.20
CA GLY A 142 23.70 9.92 16.08
C GLY A 142 24.16 8.47 16.19
N ASN A 143 23.73 7.71 17.20
CA ASN A 143 24.10 6.30 17.35
C ASN A 143 23.27 5.42 16.42
N PRO A 144 23.88 4.41 15.77
CA PRO A 144 23.13 3.42 15.02
C PRO A 144 22.08 2.73 15.91
N LYS A 145 20.84 2.71 15.44
CA LYS A 145 19.73 2.03 16.09
C LYS A 145 18.98 1.21 15.06
N GLU A 146 18.76 -0.05 15.38
CA GLU A 146 17.95 -0.98 14.59
C GLU A 146 16.74 -1.40 15.43
N ILE A 147 15.57 -1.35 14.81
CA ILE A 147 14.32 -1.78 15.43
C ILE A 147 13.66 -2.80 14.52
N THR A 148 13.28 -3.93 15.09
CA THR A 148 12.50 -4.96 14.42
C THR A 148 11.06 -4.91 14.91
N TYR A 149 10.15 -4.60 13.99
CA TYR A 149 8.72 -4.62 14.23
C TYR A 149 8.15 -5.97 13.78
N THR A 150 7.45 -6.63 14.70
CA THR A 150 6.70 -7.87 14.48
C THR A 150 5.24 -7.64 14.81
N TRP A 151 4.36 -8.52 14.33
CA TRP A 151 2.94 -8.41 14.67
C TRP A 151 2.70 -8.38 16.19
N GLU A 152 3.33 -9.27 16.95
CA GLU A 152 3.07 -9.39 18.39
C GLU A 152 3.59 -8.21 19.22
N ASN A 153 4.72 -7.62 18.82
CA ASN A 153 5.37 -6.55 19.59
C ASN A 153 4.92 -5.13 19.20
N SER A 154 3.99 -5.02 18.24
CA SER A 154 3.61 -3.77 17.61
C SER A 154 2.27 -3.22 18.08
N ASP A 155 2.20 -1.89 18.13
CA ASP A 155 0.94 -1.16 18.27
C ASP A 155 0.06 -1.31 17.01
N ASN A 156 -1.18 -0.82 17.11
CA ASN A 156 -2.18 -0.93 16.05
C ASN A 156 -1.75 -0.23 14.75
N ARG A 157 -1.01 0.88 14.86
CA ARG A 157 -0.48 1.63 13.73
C ARG A 157 0.58 0.85 12.97
N VAL A 158 1.57 0.30 13.67
CA VAL A 158 2.62 -0.51 13.04
C VAL A 158 2.02 -1.78 12.46
N LYS A 159 1.05 -2.40 13.14
CA LYS A 159 0.29 -3.54 12.57
C LYS A 159 -0.41 -3.17 11.26
N PHE A 160 -1.02 -1.99 11.19
CA PHE A 160 -1.57 -1.49 9.92
C PHE A 160 -0.47 -1.35 8.87
N ALA A 161 0.68 -0.76 9.18
CA ALA A 161 1.79 -0.62 8.24
C ALA A 161 2.31 -1.97 7.73
N LEU A 162 2.42 -2.99 8.59
CA LEU A 162 2.79 -4.35 8.21
C LEU A 162 1.79 -4.95 7.21
N VAL A 163 0.49 -4.86 7.52
CA VAL A 163 -0.59 -5.34 6.64
C VAL A 163 -0.60 -4.58 5.32
N PHE A 164 -0.34 -3.27 5.38
CA PHE A 164 -0.30 -2.41 4.20
C PHE A 164 0.85 -2.80 3.27
N VAL A 165 2.05 -3.06 3.79
CA VAL A 165 3.18 -3.53 2.97
C VAL A 165 2.85 -4.84 2.26
N ILE A 166 2.26 -5.82 2.96
CA ILE A 166 1.84 -7.08 2.33
C ILE A 166 0.78 -6.85 1.25
N LEU A 167 -0.21 -5.99 1.52
CA LEU A 167 -1.21 -5.60 0.53
C LEU A 167 -0.56 -5.00 -0.72
N MET A 168 0.42 -4.11 -0.56
CA MET A 168 1.12 -3.47 -1.68
C MET A 168 1.91 -4.48 -2.52
N LEU A 169 2.59 -5.43 -1.89
CA LEU A 169 3.27 -6.52 -2.62
C LEU A 169 2.28 -7.37 -3.42
N LYS A 170 1.12 -7.71 -2.83
CA LYS A 170 0.06 -8.46 -3.51
C LYS A 170 -0.57 -7.68 -4.66
N LEU A 171 -0.88 -6.40 -4.45
CA LEU A 171 -1.42 -5.52 -5.50
C LEU A 171 -0.45 -5.40 -6.67
N THR A 172 0.84 -5.20 -6.40
CA THR A 172 1.85 -5.10 -7.46
C THR A 172 2.01 -6.41 -8.22
N HIS A 173 1.96 -7.56 -7.55
CA HIS A 173 1.92 -8.84 -8.24
C HIS A 173 0.68 -8.97 -9.14
N TRP A 174 -0.50 -8.64 -8.61
CA TRP A 174 -1.76 -8.71 -9.34
C TRP A 174 -1.79 -7.79 -10.56
N ILE A 175 -1.40 -6.52 -10.41
CA ILE A 175 -1.34 -5.54 -11.51
C ILE A 175 -0.43 -6.03 -12.62
N GLN A 176 0.77 -6.53 -12.28
CA GLN A 176 1.70 -7.07 -13.27
C GLN A 176 1.10 -8.28 -14.01
N SER A 177 0.46 -9.21 -13.29
CA SER A 177 -0.20 -10.36 -13.89
C SER A 177 -1.30 -9.93 -14.87
N GLU A 178 -2.15 -8.99 -14.46
CA GLU A 178 -3.21 -8.45 -15.30
C GLU A 178 -2.66 -7.73 -16.53
N PHE A 179 -1.68 -6.84 -16.36
CA PHE A 179 -1.07 -6.12 -17.46
C PHE A 179 -0.43 -7.09 -18.48
N ASN A 180 0.30 -8.09 -18.01
CA ASN A 180 0.88 -9.12 -18.87
C ASN A 180 -0.19 -9.91 -19.62
N SER A 181 -1.27 -10.32 -18.94
CA SER A 181 -2.37 -11.08 -19.57
C SER A 181 -3.13 -10.27 -20.61
N ARG A 182 -3.20 -8.95 -20.45
CA ARG A 182 -3.91 -8.00 -21.33
C ARG A 182 -2.99 -7.36 -22.38
N GLY A 183 -1.69 -7.66 -22.38
CA GLY A 183 -0.71 -7.05 -23.28
C GLY A 183 -0.46 -5.55 -23.02
N ILE A 184 -0.69 -5.08 -21.80
CA ILE A 184 -0.47 -3.68 -21.39
C ILE A 184 1.00 -3.50 -21.04
N THR A 185 1.65 -2.50 -21.63
CA THR A 185 3.07 -2.21 -21.39
C THR A 185 3.25 -1.39 -20.12
N TYR A 186 4.21 -1.78 -19.27
CA TYR A 186 4.57 -1.10 -18.04
C TYR A 186 6.06 -1.23 -17.72
N THR A 187 6.57 -0.32 -16.88
CA THR A 187 7.95 -0.34 -16.36
C THR A 187 7.93 -0.37 -14.84
N ILE A 188 8.68 -1.29 -14.22
CA ILE A 188 8.78 -1.44 -12.76
C ILE A 188 10.19 -1.22 -12.21
N VAL A 189 11.21 -1.22 -13.05
CA VAL A 189 12.62 -1.05 -12.63
C VAL A 189 13.01 0.41 -12.79
N SER A 190 13.61 1.01 -11.76
CA SER A 190 14.28 2.30 -11.91
C SER A 190 15.51 2.12 -12.81
N THR A 191 15.55 2.79 -13.96
CA THR A 191 16.75 2.88 -14.81
C THR A 191 17.72 3.98 -14.36
N GLU A 192 17.43 4.65 -13.25
CA GLU A 192 18.36 5.64 -12.69
C GLU A 192 19.44 4.92 -11.89
N ASN A 193 20.56 4.66 -12.56
CA ASN A 193 21.82 4.34 -11.90
C ASN A 193 22.18 5.51 -10.97
N SER A 194 22.07 5.30 -9.66
CA SER A 194 22.69 6.15 -8.63
C SER A 194 23.85 5.42 -8.01
#